data_AF-A0A7X8Z9I6-F1
#
_entry.id   AF-A0A7X8Z9I6-F1
#
_cell.length_a   1.000
_cell.length_b   1.000
_cell.length_c   1.000
_cell.angle_alpha   90.00
_cell.angle_beta   90.00
_cell.angle_gamma   90.00
#
_symmetry.space_group_name_H-M   'P 1'
#
loop_
_entity.id
_entity.type
_entity.pdbx_description
1 polymer ?
#
loop_
_entity_poly.entity_id
_entity_poly.type
_entity_poly.pdbx_seq_one_letter_code
_entity_poly.pdbx_strand_id
1 'polypeptide(L)'
;MAKILISPLGTGQLKDDNTSKREYREAVYRFQDSGKTYKTSFIASALSDYLQVDKLYLIGTSKSMWEEVYRYFSTACKHNDNDDYWYELAERVSNFKRGDKKLTDEDLSKVNDAIDKYLRYIKADATGGSHCFVIDYGLDEKEIWNNFDVIMRIGETLTEDDEIYLDITHAFRSIPLFLYIMLDLIRILKLRSDFKLAGLYYGMLDVIGELKHAPIIDLSPLYNMTLWTRGA
;
A
#
# COMPACT_ATOMS: atom_id res chain seq x y z
N MET A 1 -19.29 6.87 1.32
CA MET A 1 -18.56 5.98 2.22
C MET A 1 -17.87 4.91 1.39
N ALA A 2 -16.57 5.10 1.12
CA ALA A 2 -15.72 4.08 0.52
C ALA A 2 -14.78 3.51 1.60
N LYS A 3 -14.49 2.22 1.50
CA LYS A 3 -13.41 1.58 2.27
C LYS A 3 -12.09 1.72 1.50
N ILE A 4 -11.12 2.41 2.08
CA ILE A 4 -9.86 2.74 1.40
C ILE A 4 -8.70 2.09 2.16
N LEU A 5 -7.95 1.23 1.48
CA LEU A 5 -6.69 0.69 2.00
C LEU A 5 -5.53 1.52 1.49
N ILE A 6 -4.69 2.02 2.39
CA ILE A 6 -3.43 2.66 2.09
C ILE A 6 -2.32 1.67 2.42
N SER A 7 -1.54 1.26 1.42
CA SER A 7 -0.49 0.24 1.59
C SER A 7 0.83 0.68 0.95
N PRO A 8 1.94 0.64 1.71
CA PRO A 8 3.26 0.96 1.20
C PRO A 8 3.82 -0.19 0.36
N LEU A 9 4.45 0.15 -0.75
CA LEU A 9 5.08 -0.77 -1.68
C LEU A 9 6.60 -0.65 -1.60
N GLY A 10 7.26 -1.76 -1.31
CA GLY A 10 8.71 -1.91 -1.37
C GLY A 10 9.21 -2.42 -2.72
N THR A 11 10.46 -2.87 -2.72
CA THR A 11 11.14 -3.39 -3.91
C THR A 11 11.25 -4.91 -3.95
N GLY A 12 10.87 -5.63 -2.88
CA GLY A 12 11.15 -7.05 -2.69
C GLY A 12 12.46 -7.31 -1.91
N GLN A 13 12.82 -8.58 -1.78
CA GLN A 13 14.05 -8.97 -1.09
C GLN A 13 15.30 -8.60 -1.90
N LEU A 14 16.40 -8.30 -1.21
CA LEU A 14 17.69 -8.11 -1.87
C LEU A 14 18.30 -9.47 -2.30
N LYS A 15 19.06 -9.43 -3.39
CA LYS A 15 20.00 -10.45 -3.86
C LYS A 15 21.36 -10.24 -3.17
N ASP A 16 22.26 -11.22 -3.33
CA ASP A 16 23.60 -11.19 -2.74
C ASP A 16 24.46 -10.03 -3.24
N ASP A 17 24.13 -9.46 -4.40
CA ASP A 17 24.78 -8.27 -4.99
C ASP A 17 24.14 -6.94 -4.54
N ASN A 18 23.27 -6.96 -3.51
CA ASN A 18 22.48 -5.84 -3.01
C ASN A 18 21.49 -5.23 -4.02
N THR A 19 21.23 -5.87 -5.16
CA THR A 19 20.12 -5.51 -6.05
C THR A 19 18.82 -6.17 -5.57
N SER A 20 17.66 -5.62 -5.91
CA SER A 20 16.40 -6.30 -5.54
C SER A 20 16.13 -7.52 -6.42
N LYS A 21 15.57 -8.59 -5.82
CA LYS A 21 14.92 -9.71 -6.52
C LYS A 21 13.67 -9.30 -7.28
N ARG A 22 13.11 -8.12 -6.96
CA ARG A 22 11.85 -7.63 -7.55
C ARG A 22 10.70 -8.62 -7.36
N GLU A 23 10.73 -9.36 -6.26
CA GLU A 23 9.78 -10.43 -5.99
C GLU A 23 9.47 -10.43 -4.49
N TYR A 24 8.19 -10.51 -4.16
CA TYR A 24 7.75 -10.89 -2.82
C TYR A 24 7.56 -12.38 -2.78
N ARG A 25 8.11 -13.02 -1.74
CA ARG A 25 7.86 -14.43 -1.49
C ARG A 25 6.39 -14.59 -1.15
N GLU A 26 5.76 -15.57 -1.78
CA GLU A 26 4.42 -16.01 -1.41
C GLU A 26 4.41 -16.42 0.07
N ALA A 27 3.44 -15.92 0.82
CA ALA A 27 3.24 -16.26 2.22
C ALA A 27 1.78 -16.64 2.46
N VAL A 28 1.56 -17.48 3.47
CA VAL A 28 0.22 -17.74 4.01
C VAL A 28 -0.02 -16.72 5.11
N TYR A 29 -0.82 -15.70 4.81
CA TYR A 29 -1.25 -14.71 5.79
C TYR A 29 -2.48 -15.21 6.55
N ARG A 30 -2.56 -14.98 7.85
CA ARG A 30 -3.69 -15.40 8.69
C ARG A 30 -4.17 -14.28 9.60
N PHE A 31 -5.44 -13.92 9.48
CA PHE A 31 -6.10 -13.00 10.40
C PHE A 31 -6.36 -13.69 11.73
N GLN A 32 -5.88 -13.11 12.84
CA GLN A 32 -5.92 -13.76 14.16
C GLN A 32 -7.33 -13.79 14.76
N ASP A 33 -8.15 -12.78 14.47
CA ASP A 33 -9.53 -12.63 14.95
C ASP A 33 -10.48 -13.65 14.31
N SER A 34 -10.38 -13.85 12.99
CA SER A 34 -11.30 -14.71 12.22
C SER A 34 -10.72 -16.08 11.89
N GLY A 35 -9.40 -16.23 11.95
CA GLY A 35 -8.69 -17.43 11.49
C GLY A 35 -8.62 -17.57 9.97
N LYS A 36 -9.19 -16.65 9.18
CA LYS A 36 -9.13 -16.69 7.70
C LYS A 36 -7.70 -16.61 7.21
N THR A 37 -7.38 -17.40 6.19
CA THR A 37 -6.04 -17.48 5.60
C THR A 37 -6.04 -17.10 4.13
N TYR A 38 -5.02 -16.36 3.72
CA TYR A 38 -4.82 -15.90 2.34
C TYR A 38 -3.41 -16.24 1.91
N LYS A 39 -3.27 -16.99 0.81
CA LYS A 39 -1.97 -17.33 0.24
C LYS A 39 -1.68 -16.36 -0.90
N THR A 40 -0.71 -15.47 -0.71
CA THR A 40 -0.40 -14.41 -1.68
C THR A 40 1.02 -13.86 -1.47
N SER A 41 1.61 -13.27 -2.50
CA SER A 41 2.84 -12.47 -2.42
C SER A 41 2.58 -11.02 -2.01
N PHE A 42 1.35 -10.52 -2.11
CA PHE A 42 1.00 -9.14 -1.77
C PHE A 42 -0.02 -9.12 -0.63
N ILE A 43 0.41 -8.72 0.57
CA ILE A 43 -0.51 -8.55 1.72
C ILE A 43 -1.65 -7.59 1.40
N ALA A 44 -1.41 -6.55 0.60
CA ALA A 44 -2.45 -5.63 0.15
C ALA A 44 -3.64 -6.37 -0.48
N SER A 45 -3.38 -7.44 -1.24
CA SER A 45 -4.46 -8.25 -1.83
C SER A 45 -5.26 -9.05 -0.80
N ALA A 46 -4.59 -9.59 0.23
CA ALA A 46 -5.23 -10.29 1.35
C ALA A 46 -6.07 -9.34 2.21
N LEU A 47 -5.56 -8.13 2.49
CA LEU A 47 -6.28 -7.08 3.20
C LEU A 47 -7.47 -6.58 2.38
N SER A 48 -7.30 -6.36 1.07
CA SER A 48 -8.39 -5.94 0.18
C SER A 48 -9.55 -6.93 0.15
N ASP A 49 -9.25 -8.23 0.09
CA ASP A 49 -10.27 -9.30 0.14
C ASP A 49 -10.91 -9.39 1.53
N TYR A 50 -10.12 -9.43 2.60
CA TYR A 50 -10.67 -9.55 3.95
C TYR A 50 -11.58 -8.37 4.33
N LEU A 51 -11.15 -7.15 4.04
CA LEU A 51 -11.85 -5.91 4.42
C LEU A 51 -12.91 -5.49 3.40
N GLN A 52 -12.91 -6.11 2.21
CA GLN A 52 -13.80 -5.78 1.09
C GLN A 52 -13.70 -4.30 0.71
N VAL A 53 -12.47 -3.86 0.42
CA VAL A 53 -12.17 -2.45 0.15
C VAL A 53 -12.65 -2.00 -1.23
N ASP A 54 -13.02 -0.73 -1.32
CA ASP A 54 -13.46 -0.07 -2.55
C ASP A 54 -12.31 0.49 -3.37
N LYS A 55 -11.25 0.92 -2.68
CA LYS A 55 -10.08 1.58 -3.27
C LYS A 55 -8.81 1.09 -2.59
N LEU A 56 -7.74 0.98 -3.36
CA LEU A 56 -6.39 0.71 -2.86
C LEU A 56 -5.45 1.84 -3.29
N TYR A 57 -4.88 2.52 -2.32
CA TYR A 57 -3.84 3.53 -2.53
C TYR A 57 -2.49 2.91 -2.23
N LEU A 58 -1.72 2.64 -3.28
CA LEU A 58 -0.36 2.12 -3.15
C LEU A 58 0.63 3.26 -3.11
N ILE A 59 1.54 3.23 -2.13
CA ILE A 59 2.53 4.30 -1.94
C ILE A 59 3.91 3.71 -2.07
N GLY A 60 4.70 4.17 -3.03
CA GLY A 60 6.03 3.63 -3.27
C GLY A 60 6.97 4.65 -3.87
N THR A 61 8.25 4.37 -3.82
CA THR A 61 9.24 5.11 -4.61
C THR A 61 9.15 4.78 -6.10
N SER A 62 9.77 5.57 -6.98
CA SER A 62 9.93 5.21 -8.40
C SER A 62 10.61 3.86 -8.60
N LYS A 63 11.38 3.37 -7.62
CA LYS A 63 12.01 2.04 -7.62
C LYS A 63 11.12 0.92 -7.11
N SER A 64 9.89 1.16 -6.68
CA SER A 64 9.02 0.11 -6.14
C SER A 64 8.59 -0.87 -7.23
N MET A 65 8.08 -2.04 -6.84
CA MET A 65 7.75 -3.12 -7.78
C MET A 65 6.42 -2.93 -8.51
N TRP A 66 6.27 -1.79 -9.19
CA TRP A 66 5.04 -1.40 -9.89
C TRP A 66 4.66 -2.37 -11.02
N GLU A 67 5.64 -2.89 -11.75
CA GLU A 67 5.46 -3.91 -12.79
C GLU A 67 4.91 -5.22 -12.21
N GLU A 68 5.36 -5.62 -11.02
CA GLU A 68 4.86 -6.84 -10.38
C GLU A 68 3.48 -6.65 -9.76
N VAL A 69 3.17 -5.44 -9.28
CA VAL A 69 1.78 -5.08 -8.94
C VAL A 69 0.91 -5.24 -10.19
N TYR A 70 1.30 -4.63 -11.31
CA TYR A 70 0.53 -4.76 -12.55
C TYR A 70 0.29 -6.21 -12.96
N ARG A 71 1.34 -7.02 -13.00
CA ARG A 71 1.28 -8.45 -13.34
C ARG A 71 0.36 -9.22 -12.39
N TYR A 72 0.59 -9.09 -11.08
CA TYR A 72 -0.16 -9.82 -10.06
C TYR A 72 -1.66 -9.51 -10.12
N PHE A 73 -2.04 -8.23 -10.11
CA PHE A 73 -3.44 -7.83 -10.06
C PHE A 73 -4.17 -8.11 -11.39
N SER A 74 -3.47 -8.06 -12.53
CA SER A 74 -4.04 -8.41 -13.84
C SER A 74 -4.26 -9.92 -13.98
N THR A 75 -3.26 -10.74 -13.61
CA THR A 75 -3.39 -12.20 -13.60
C THR A 75 -4.48 -12.68 -12.63
N ALA A 76 -4.59 -12.06 -11.44
CA ALA A 76 -5.55 -12.46 -10.41
C ALA A 76 -7.02 -12.32 -10.87
N CYS A 77 -7.32 -11.37 -11.76
CA CYS A 77 -8.66 -11.18 -12.34
C CYS A 77 -8.84 -11.83 -13.73
N LYS A 78 -7.92 -12.72 -14.14
CA LYS A 78 -7.91 -13.42 -15.44
C LYS A 78 -8.00 -12.48 -16.65
N HIS A 79 -7.44 -11.28 -16.52
CA HIS A 79 -7.35 -10.34 -17.63
C HIS A 79 -6.12 -10.66 -18.49
N ASN A 80 -6.15 -10.30 -19.77
CA ASN A 80 -4.96 -10.43 -20.61
C ASN A 80 -3.96 -9.36 -20.18
N ASP A 81 -2.81 -9.81 -19.68
CA ASP A 81 -1.68 -8.95 -19.37
C ASP A 81 -1.17 -8.32 -20.67
N ASN A 82 -0.90 -7.02 -20.64
CA ASN A 82 -0.19 -6.34 -21.72
C ASN A 82 1.31 -6.49 -21.45
N ASP A 83 1.91 -7.51 -22.05
CA ASP A 83 3.32 -7.84 -21.87
C ASP A 83 4.24 -6.65 -22.22
N ASP A 84 3.96 -5.94 -23.31
CA ASP A 84 4.76 -4.77 -23.74
C ASP A 84 4.79 -3.69 -22.66
N TYR A 85 3.63 -3.36 -22.09
CA TYR A 85 3.56 -2.39 -20.99
C TYR A 85 4.31 -2.87 -19.74
N TRP A 86 4.20 -4.16 -19.40
CA TRP A 86 4.96 -4.71 -18.28
C TRP A 86 6.47 -4.56 -18.53
N TYR A 87 6.95 -4.87 -19.73
CA TYR A 87 8.37 -4.74 -20.10
C TYR A 87 8.85 -3.28 -20.04
N GLU A 88 8.07 -2.34 -20.59
CA GLU A 88 8.39 -0.91 -20.53
C GLU A 88 8.48 -0.39 -19.09
N LEU A 89 7.52 -0.78 -18.23
CA LEU A 89 7.51 -0.38 -16.83
C LEU A 89 8.67 -1.03 -16.06
N ALA A 90 8.95 -2.32 -16.30
CA ALA A 90 10.05 -3.05 -15.68
C ALA A 90 11.41 -2.44 -16.04
N GLU A 91 11.62 -2.10 -17.31
CA GLU A 91 12.84 -1.44 -17.78
C GLU A 91 13.01 -0.07 -17.11
N ARG A 92 11.94 0.74 -17.12
CA ARG A 92 11.97 2.08 -16.55
C ARG A 92 12.28 2.07 -15.05
N VAL A 93 11.65 1.16 -14.30
CA VAL A 93 11.91 1.06 -12.86
C VAL A 93 13.33 0.54 -12.58
N SER A 94 13.78 -0.46 -13.33
CA SER A 94 15.12 -1.05 -13.15
C SER A 94 16.23 -0.03 -13.44
N ASN A 95 16.03 0.82 -14.45
CA ASN A 95 17.00 1.82 -14.87
C ASN A 95 16.93 3.12 -14.07
N PHE A 96 15.88 3.33 -13.26
CA PHE A 96 15.70 4.55 -12.48
C PHE A 96 16.88 4.81 -11.54
N LYS A 97 17.39 6.04 -11.53
CA LYS A 97 18.40 6.53 -10.59
C LYS A 97 17.87 7.74 -9.82
N ARG A 98 18.42 7.96 -8.63
CA ARG A 98 18.08 9.14 -7.83
C ARG A 98 18.39 10.39 -8.63
N GLY A 99 17.41 11.29 -8.77
CA GLY A 99 17.51 12.50 -9.58
C GLY A 99 16.86 12.39 -10.97
N ASP A 100 16.55 11.18 -11.42
CA ASP A 100 15.78 10.99 -12.65
C ASP A 100 14.34 11.47 -12.49
N LYS A 101 13.67 11.71 -13.62
CA LYS A 101 12.25 12.03 -13.63
C LYS A 101 11.46 10.85 -13.04
N LYS A 102 10.69 11.12 -11.99
CA LYS A 102 9.81 10.13 -11.36
C LYS A 102 8.79 9.56 -12.34
N LEU A 103 8.26 8.40 -12.00
CA LEU A 103 7.05 7.89 -12.64
C LEU A 103 5.90 8.87 -12.42
N THR A 104 5.11 9.09 -13.46
CA THR A 104 3.93 9.97 -13.47
C THR A 104 2.66 9.15 -13.26
N ASP A 105 1.54 9.85 -13.03
CA ASP A 105 0.23 9.21 -12.96
C ASP A 105 -0.16 8.52 -14.29
N GLU A 106 0.31 9.03 -15.44
CA GLU A 106 0.10 8.41 -16.75
C GLU A 106 0.85 7.08 -16.87
N ASP A 107 2.09 7.04 -16.39
CA ASP A 107 2.93 5.85 -16.40
C ASP A 107 2.34 4.70 -15.57
N LEU A 108 1.55 5.04 -14.55
CA LEU A 108 0.96 4.08 -13.61
C LEU A 108 -0.55 3.88 -13.82
N SER A 109 -1.14 4.53 -14.83
CA SER A 109 -2.59 4.46 -15.13
C SER A 109 -3.09 3.02 -15.29
N LYS A 110 -2.37 2.18 -16.05
CA LYS A 110 -2.72 0.77 -16.23
C LYS A 110 -2.53 -0.06 -14.96
N VAL A 111 -1.65 0.35 -14.04
CA VAL A 111 -1.54 -0.29 -12.72
C VAL A 111 -2.78 0.03 -11.88
N ASN A 112 -3.22 1.28 -11.86
CA ASN A 112 -4.45 1.70 -11.19
C ASN A 112 -5.66 0.92 -11.74
N ASP A 113 -5.76 0.79 -13.06
CA ASP A 113 -6.83 0.02 -13.71
C ASP A 113 -6.81 -1.47 -13.34
N ALA A 114 -5.62 -2.09 -13.26
CA ALA A 114 -5.47 -3.48 -12.87
C ALA A 114 -5.93 -3.72 -11.43
N ILE A 115 -5.58 -2.81 -10.52
CA ILE A 115 -6.03 -2.84 -9.13
C ILE A 115 -7.55 -2.71 -9.06
N ASP A 116 -8.13 -1.72 -9.73
CA ASP A 116 -9.58 -1.50 -9.73
C ASP A 116 -10.35 -2.70 -10.32
N LYS A 117 -9.84 -3.33 -11.38
CA LYS A 117 -10.42 -4.56 -11.92
C LYS A 117 -10.38 -5.70 -10.91
N TYR A 118 -9.26 -5.87 -10.21
CA TYR A 118 -9.15 -6.86 -9.14
C TYR A 118 -10.12 -6.57 -7.99
N LEU A 119 -10.23 -5.33 -7.54
CA LEU A 119 -11.18 -4.96 -6.49
C LEU A 119 -12.62 -5.25 -6.91
N ARG A 120 -12.99 -4.98 -8.17
CA ARG A 120 -14.31 -5.36 -8.72
C ARG A 120 -14.50 -6.87 -8.86
N TYR A 121 -13.43 -7.62 -9.09
CA TYR A 121 -13.49 -9.08 -9.16
C TYR A 121 -13.79 -9.71 -7.79
N ILE A 122 -13.17 -9.21 -6.72
CA ILE A 122 -13.42 -9.70 -5.35
C ILE A 122 -14.66 -9.08 -4.69
N LYS A 123 -15.05 -7.87 -5.12
CA LYS A 123 -16.19 -7.09 -4.64
C LYS A 123 -16.86 -6.36 -5.81
N ALA A 124 -17.94 -6.93 -6.36
CA ALA A 124 -18.55 -6.47 -7.61
C ALA A 124 -19.00 -4.99 -7.62
N ASP A 125 -19.36 -4.43 -6.45
CA ASP A 125 -19.82 -3.05 -6.28
C ASP A 125 -18.70 -2.08 -5.83
N ALA A 126 -17.44 -2.50 -5.86
CA ALA A 126 -16.30 -1.64 -5.54
C ALA A 126 -16.30 -0.38 -6.43
N THR A 127 -16.28 0.78 -5.77
CA THR A 127 -16.36 2.07 -6.48
C THR A 127 -15.21 2.31 -7.45
N GLY A 128 -14.01 1.83 -7.12
CA GLY A 128 -12.78 2.10 -7.85
C GLY A 128 -12.27 3.52 -7.64
N GLY A 129 -11.25 3.90 -8.41
CA GLY A 129 -10.43 5.08 -8.15
C GLY A 129 -9.23 4.76 -7.27
N SER A 130 -8.73 3.53 -7.33
CA SER A 130 -7.42 3.17 -6.78
C SER A 130 -6.32 3.99 -7.44
N HIS A 131 -5.26 4.32 -6.70
CA HIS A 131 -4.23 5.22 -7.19
C HIS A 131 -2.85 4.87 -6.65
N CYS A 132 -1.85 4.86 -7.53
CA CYS A 132 -0.45 4.69 -7.17
C CYS A 132 0.20 6.06 -6.94
N PHE A 133 0.68 6.29 -5.72
CA PHE A 133 1.36 7.53 -5.32
C PHE A 133 2.88 7.31 -5.27
N VAL A 134 3.60 8.10 -6.06
CA VAL A 134 5.06 8.02 -6.15
C VAL A 134 5.72 9.03 -5.21
N ILE A 135 6.53 8.52 -4.27
CA ILE A 135 7.29 9.31 -3.30
C ILE A 135 8.80 9.22 -3.54
N ASP A 136 9.56 10.13 -2.93
CA ASP A 136 11.01 10.03 -2.76
C ASP A 136 11.38 9.04 -1.65
N TYR A 137 12.68 8.72 -1.55
CA TYR A 137 13.23 7.86 -0.49
C TYR A 137 13.16 8.52 0.89
N GLY A 138 13.20 9.86 0.96
CA GLY A 138 13.20 10.62 2.21
C GLY A 138 14.59 10.69 2.84
N LEU A 139 15.63 10.82 2.01
CA LEU A 139 17.03 10.84 2.47
C LEU A 139 17.48 12.19 3.04
N ASP A 140 16.77 13.26 2.69
CA ASP A 140 17.02 14.61 3.16
C ASP A 140 15.70 15.36 3.37
N GLU A 141 15.78 16.53 3.99
CA GLU A 141 14.62 17.36 4.32
C GLU A 141 13.79 17.73 3.08
N LYS A 142 14.44 17.98 1.94
CA LYS A 142 13.74 18.31 0.69
C LYS A 142 12.89 17.14 0.20
N GLU A 143 13.45 15.93 0.19
CA GLU A 143 12.68 14.72 -0.16
C GLU A 143 11.54 14.46 0.82
N ILE A 144 11.75 14.72 2.12
CA ILE A 144 10.69 14.58 3.14
C ILE A 144 9.54 15.56 2.86
N TRP A 145 9.83 16.83 2.55
CA TRP A 145 8.79 17.80 2.19
C TRP A 145 8.07 17.48 0.88
N ASN A 146 8.78 16.99 -0.14
CA ASN A 146 8.11 16.50 -1.36
C ASN A 146 7.15 15.35 -1.03
N ASN A 147 7.55 14.44 -0.14
CA ASN A 147 6.70 13.32 0.29
C ASN A 147 5.49 13.79 1.10
N PHE A 148 5.68 14.83 1.93
CA PHE A 148 4.60 15.49 2.63
C PHE A 148 3.53 15.99 1.66
N ASP A 149 3.92 16.69 0.59
CA ASP A 149 3.00 17.19 -0.43
C ASP A 149 2.21 16.07 -1.11
N VAL A 150 2.88 14.96 -1.46
CA VAL A 150 2.23 13.79 -2.04
C VAL A 150 1.20 13.19 -1.10
N ILE A 151 1.51 13.05 0.19
CA ILE A 151 0.56 12.47 1.16
C ILE A 151 -0.58 13.45 1.47
N MET A 152 -0.33 14.76 1.47
CA MET A 152 -1.40 15.75 1.61
C MET A 152 -2.40 15.69 0.45
N ARG A 153 -1.93 15.44 -0.79
CA ARG A 153 -2.80 15.14 -1.94
C ARG A 153 -3.65 13.90 -1.70
N ILE A 154 -3.11 12.85 -1.08
CA ILE A 154 -3.93 11.68 -0.69
C ILE A 154 -5.06 12.15 0.21
N GLY A 155 -4.76 12.95 1.24
CA GLY A 155 -5.76 13.52 2.15
C GLY A 155 -6.77 14.47 1.48
N GLU A 156 -6.53 14.99 0.28
CA GLU A 156 -7.52 15.74 -0.53
C GLU A 156 -8.52 14.84 -1.22
N THR A 157 -8.16 13.57 -1.45
CA THR A 157 -9.06 12.58 -2.06
C THR A 157 -9.98 11.89 -1.06
N LEU A 158 -9.73 12.08 0.24
CA LEU A 158 -10.49 11.48 1.34
C LEU A 158 -11.68 12.36 1.72
N THR A 159 -12.79 11.72 2.08
CA THR A 159 -14.01 12.37 2.59
C THR A 159 -14.27 11.99 4.04
N GLU A 160 -15.10 12.77 4.75
CA GLU A 160 -15.44 12.52 6.16
C GLU A 160 -16.06 11.13 6.39
N ASP A 161 -16.80 10.62 5.40
CA ASP A 161 -17.50 9.33 5.49
C ASP A 161 -16.65 8.13 5.04
N ASP A 162 -15.37 8.31 4.70
CA ASP A 162 -14.53 7.20 4.24
C ASP A 162 -13.94 6.40 5.41
N GLU A 163 -13.93 5.08 5.27
CA GLU A 163 -13.27 4.17 6.21
C GLU A 163 -11.83 3.93 5.76
N ILE A 164 -10.86 4.43 6.53
CA ILE A 164 -9.44 4.34 6.16
C ILE A 164 -8.76 3.21 6.91
N TYR A 165 -8.08 2.36 6.15
CA TYR A 165 -7.26 1.26 6.64
C TYR A 165 -5.81 1.50 6.22
N LEU A 166 -4.86 1.34 7.14
CA LEU A 166 -3.43 1.50 6.87
C LEU A 166 -2.69 0.18 7.04
N ASP A 167 -1.91 -0.22 6.04
CA ASP A 167 -0.95 -1.31 6.12
C ASP A 167 0.46 -0.78 6.41
N ILE A 168 1.20 -1.44 7.31
CA ILE A 168 2.57 -1.08 7.68
C ILE A 168 3.60 -2.19 7.44
N THR A 169 3.25 -3.19 6.62
CA THR A 169 4.04 -4.43 6.45
C THR A 169 5.30 -4.26 5.62
N HIS A 170 5.23 -3.49 4.53
CA HIS A 170 6.29 -3.39 3.53
C HIS A 170 6.90 -1.99 3.43
N ALA A 171 7.88 -1.86 2.53
CA ALA A 171 8.72 -0.68 2.30
C ALA A 171 9.72 -0.36 3.42
N PHE A 172 10.48 0.72 3.25
CA PHE A 172 11.38 1.22 4.30
C PHE A 172 10.58 1.59 5.53
N ARG A 173 11.05 1.23 6.73
CA ARG A 173 10.34 1.50 8.01
C ARG A 173 9.96 2.97 8.22
N SER A 174 10.73 3.90 7.64
CA SER A 174 10.41 5.33 7.66
C SER A 174 9.10 5.66 6.93
N ILE A 175 8.74 4.93 5.87
CA ILE A 175 7.55 5.20 5.05
C ILE A 175 6.27 4.87 5.83
N PRO A 176 6.04 3.65 6.37
CA PRO A 176 4.87 3.37 7.19
C PRO A 176 4.75 4.30 8.41
N LEU A 177 5.87 4.61 9.07
CA LEU A 177 5.88 5.55 10.19
C LEU A 177 5.44 6.95 9.74
N PHE A 178 5.94 7.41 8.60
CA PHE A 178 5.57 8.70 8.04
C PHE A 178 4.09 8.73 7.65
N LEU A 179 3.58 7.69 6.99
CA LEU A 179 2.16 7.57 6.65
C LEU A 179 1.26 7.60 7.88
N TYR A 180 1.65 6.89 8.94
CA TYR A 180 0.95 6.91 10.21
C TYR A 180 0.83 8.33 10.79
N ILE A 181 1.95 9.06 10.88
CA ILE A 181 1.97 10.45 11.38
C ILE A 181 1.15 11.37 10.48
N MET A 182 1.24 11.18 9.17
CA MET A 182 0.59 12.04 8.19
C MET A 182 -0.92 11.84 8.12
N LEU A 183 -1.41 10.60 8.22
CA LEU A 183 -2.85 10.34 8.32
C LEU A 183 -3.45 10.96 9.57
N ASP A 184 -2.69 10.90 10.66
CA ASP A 184 -3.08 11.52 11.91
C ASP A 184 -3.07 13.07 11.83
N LEU A 185 -2.12 13.66 11.10
CA LEU A 185 -2.14 15.09 10.77
C LEU A 185 -3.32 15.47 9.86
N ILE A 186 -3.58 14.68 8.81
CA ILE A 186 -4.72 14.89 7.88
C ILE A 186 -6.02 14.88 8.69
N ARG A 187 -6.16 13.94 9.63
CA ARG A 187 -7.27 13.92 10.56
C ARG A 187 -7.42 15.24 11.32
N ILE A 188 -6.35 15.71 11.97
CA ILE A 188 -6.38 16.95 12.76
C ILE A 188 -6.79 18.17 11.89
N LEU A 189 -6.29 18.24 10.66
CA LEU A 189 -6.46 19.42 9.81
C LEU A 189 -7.78 19.45 9.04
N LYS A 190 -8.26 18.28 8.58
CA LYS A 190 -9.34 18.22 7.59
C LYS A 190 -10.63 17.61 8.10
N LEU A 191 -10.56 16.79 9.15
CA LEU A 191 -11.66 15.91 9.49
C LEU A 191 -12.21 16.32 10.85
N ARG A 192 -13.54 16.44 10.96
CA ARG A 192 -14.22 16.66 12.24
C ARG A 192 -13.88 15.54 13.23
N SER A 193 -14.25 15.74 14.48
CA SER A 193 -13.88 14.92 15.65
C SER A 193 -14.23 13.42 15.57
N ASP A 194 -14.93 12.96 14.53
CA ASP A 194 -15.41 11.59 14.33
C ASP A 194 -14.63 10.77 13.30
N PHE A 195 -13.70 11.34 12.52
CA PHE A 195 -12.84 10.52 11.67
C PHE A 195 -11.98 9.58 12.53
N LYS A 196 -12.10 8.29 12.24
CA LYS A 196 -11.35 7.23 12.90
C LYS A 196 -10.66 6.39 11.84
N LEU A 197 -9.37 6.14 12.05
CA LEU A 197 -8.68 5.07 11.36
C LEU A 197 -9.43 3.78 11.69
N ALA A 198 -10.01 3.14 10.67
CA ALA A 198 -10.84 1.96 10.83
C ALA A 198 -10.01 0.70 11.13
N GLY A 199 -8.75 0.68 10.67
CA GLY A 199 -7.80 -0.39 10.97
C GLY A 199 -6.35 -0.01 10.70
N LEU A 200 -5.42 -0.56 11.48
CA LEU A 200 -3.98 -0.47 11.27
C LEU A 200 -3.40 -1.88 11.22
N TYR A 201 -3.06 -2.39 10.04
CA TYR A 201 -2.68 -3.78 9.88
C TYR A 201 -1.18 -3.99 9.69
N TYR A 202 -0.67 -5.05 10.32
CA TYR A 202 0.71 -5.51 10.14
C TYR A 202 0.75 -7.02 9.92
N GLY A 203 1.28 -7.44 8.76
CA GLY A 203 1.60 -8.84 8.47
C GLY A 203 3.00 -9.20 8.97
N MET A 204 3.08 -10.00 10.03
CA MET A 204 4.36 -10.37 10.63
C MET A 204 5.03 -11.50 9.84
N LEU A 205 5.78 -11.14 8.79
CA LEU A 205 6.50 -12.12 7.96
C LEU A 205 7.64 -12.82 8.73
N ASP A 206 8.26 -12.12 9.68
CA ASP A 206 9.44 -12.63 10.41
C ASP A 206 9.12 -13.87 11.28
N VAL A 207 7.87 -14.04 11.71
CA VAL A 207 7.45 -15.15 12.58
C VAL A 207 6.98 -16.39 11.81
N ILE A 208 7.02 -16.38 10.47
CA ILE A 208 6.62 -17.54 9.64
C ILE A 208 7.41 -18.80 10.04
N GLY A 209 8.69 -18.67 10.38
CA GLY A 209 9.52 -19.81 10.79
C GLY A 209 8.99 -20.54 12.04
N GLU A 210 8.34 -19.81 12.94
CA GLU A 210 7.81 -20.34 14.19
C GLU A 210 6.35 -20.79 14.04
N LEU A 211 5.52 -19.97 13.38
CA LEU A 211 4.07 -20.18 13.30
C LEU A 211 3.61 -20.90 12.02
N LYS A 212 4.51 -21.12 11.06
CA LYS A 212 4.24 -21.65 9.71
C LYS A 212 3.31 -20.78 8.84
N HIS A 213 2.97 -19.59 9.31
CA HIS A 213 2.15 -18.59 8.63
C HIS A 213 2.53 -17.19 9.13
N ALA A 214 2.19 -16.16 8.37
CA ALA A 214 2.35 -14.77 8.76
C ALA A 214 1.05 -14.28 9.41
N PRO A 215 1.00 -14.04 10.73
CA PRO A 215 -0.19 -13.47 11.34
C PRO A 215 -0.37 -12.02 10.86
N ILE A 216 -1.61 -11.66 10.51
CA ILE A 216 -2.03 -10.28 10.31
C ILE A 216 -2.64 -9.80 11.62
N ILE A 217 -2.04 -8.77 12.20
CA ILE A 217 -2.45 -8.17 13.46
C ILE A 217 -3.05 -6.80 13.20
N ASP A 218 -4.20 -6.53 13.82
CA ASP A 218 -4.75 -5.18 13.91
C ASP A 218 -4.12 -4.44 15.10
N LEU A 219 -3.30 -3.46 14.77
CA LEU A 219 -2.59 -2.56 15.67
C LEU A 219 -3.35 -1.27 15.94
N SER A 220 -4.63 -1.16 15.57
CA SER A 220 -5.49 -0.02 15.93
C SER A 220 -5.47 0.34 17.41
N PRO A 221 -5.32 -0.60 18.37
CA PRO A 221 -5.12 -0.24 19.78
C PRO A 221 -3.92 0.69 20.01
N LEU A 222 -2.83 0.55 19.25
CA LEU A 222 -1.67 1.46 19.30
C LEU A 222 -2.05 2.86 18.84
N TYR A 223 -2.81 2.96 17.75
CA TYR A 223 -3.32 4.24 17.26
C TYR A 223 -4.19 4.92 18.31
N ASN A 224 -5.12 4.18 18.93
CA ASN A 224 -6.01 4.72 19.95
C ASN A 224 -5.27 5.26 21.18
N MET A 225 -4.17 4.62 21.60
CA MET A 225 -3.32 5.16 22.68
C MET A 225 -2.74 6.53 22.35
N THR A 226 -2.42 6.81 21.08
CA THR A 226 -1.93 8.15 20.66
C THR A 226 -3.01 9.23 20.69
N LEU A 227 -4.28 8.85 20.77
CA LEU A 227 -5.39 9.79 20.98
C LEU A 227 -5.48 10.19 22.45
N TRP A 228 -5.30 9.24 23.36
CA TRP A 228 -5.31 9.50 24.80
C TRP A 228 -4.21 10.47 25.22
N THR A 229 -3.03 10.40 24.61
CA THR A 229 -1.92 11.32 24.92
C THR A 229 -2.24 12.78 24.60
N ARG A 230 -3.26 13.04 23.78
CA ARG A 230 -3.69 14.39 23.37
C ARG A 230 -4.86 14.93 24.20
N GLY A 231 -5.34 14.17 25.19
CA GLY A 231 -6.52 14.54 25.97
C GLY A 231 -7.81 14.60 25.15
N ALA A 232 -7.85 13.87 24.02
CA ALA A 232 -9.02 13.73 23.15
C ALA A 232 -9.97 12.63 23.64
#